data_AF-A0A518DRP3-F1
#
_entry.id   AF-A0A518DRP3-F1
#
_cell.length_a   1.000
_cell.length_b   1.000
_cell.length_c   1.000
_cell.angle_alpha   90.00
_cell.angle_beta   90.00
_cell.angle_gamma   90.00
#
_symmetry.space_group_name_H-M   'P 1'
#
loop_
_entity.id
_entity.type
_entity.pdbx_description
1 polymer ?
#
loop_
_entity_poly.entity_id
_entity_poly.type
_entity_poly.pdbx_seq_one_letter_code
_entity_poly.pdbx_strand_id
1 'polypeptide(L)'
;MSDAPKLDREEYLRQMRAEFERTLEQVADAVDAAPAGRIIRDSEYPARDALEEFRRKAYEKAIQLKSDAAEAAFPPSEQPGDKSEEA
;
A
#
# COMPACT_ATOMS: atom_id res chain seq x y z
N MET A 1 15.66 19.53 -13.78
CA MET A 1 15.54 18.36 -12.88
C MET A 1 14.36 17.57 -13.39
N SER A 2 14.57 16.32 -13.79
CA SER A 2 13.48 15.46 -14.29
C SER A 2 12.48 15.24 -13.17
N ASP A 3 11.20 15.56 -13.42
CA ASP A 3 10.14 15.40 -12.44
C ASP A 3 9.92 13.89 -12.21
N ALA A 4 9.94 13.44 -10.95
CA ALA A 4 9.74 12.02 -10.66
C ALA A 4 8.36 11.58 -11.19
N PRO A 5 8.23 10.37 -11.75
CA PRO A 5 6.97 9.93 -12.29
C PRO A 5 5.87 9.92 -11.23
N LYS A 6 4.66 10.19 -11.70
CA LYS A 6 3.48 10.27 -10.87
C LYS A 6 3.04 8.85 -10.49
N LEU A 7 2.47 8.72 -9.30
CA LEU A 7 1.77 7.51 -8.87
C LEU A 7 0.65 7.19 -9.87
N ASP A 8 0.59 5.94 -10.30
CA ASP A 8 -0.58 5.39 -10.97
C ASP A 8 -1.74 5.34 -9.98
N ARG A 9 -2.66 6.30 -10.11
CA ARG A 9 -3.79 6.47 -9.20
C ARG A 9 -4.84 5.39 -9.39
N GLU A 10 -5.04 4.91 -10.61
CA GLU A 10 -6.07 3.93 -10.90
C GLU A 10 -5.68 2.58 -10.31
N GLU A 11 -4.42 2.17 -10.54
CA GLU A 11 -3.84 0.98 -9.96
C GLU A 11 -3.90 1.02 -8.42
N TYR A 12 -3.46 2.13 -7.84
CA TYR A 12 -3.48 2.34 -6.40
C TYR A 12 -4.89 2.22 -5.82
N LEU A 13 -5.87 2.92 -6.40
CA LEU A 13 -7.25 2.89 -5.93
C LEU A 13 -7.86 1.50 -6.07
N ARG A 14 -7.57 0.77 -7.16
CA ARG A 14 -8.06 -0.59 -7.35
C ARG A 14 -7.54 -1.52 -6.25
N GLN A 15 -6.25 -1.47 -5.93
CA GLN A 15 -5.67 -2.29 -4.87
C GLN A 15 -6.20 -1.92 -3.47
N MET A 16 -6.31 -0.61 -3.18
CA MET A 16 -6.68 -0.16 -1.83
C MET A 16 -8.17 -0.22 -1.52
N ARG A 17 -9.06 -0.24 -2.52
CA ARG A 17 -10.50 -0.43 -2.30
C ARG A 17 -10.80 -1.78 -1.65
N ALA A 18 -10.23 -2.86 -2.18
CA ALA A 18 -10.40 -4.19 -1.62
C ALA A 18 -9.85 -4.30 -0.18
N GLU A 19 -8.72 -3.65 0.10
CA GLU A 19 -8.17 -3.62 1.46
C GLU A 19 -9.01 -2.77 2.42
N PHE A 20 -9.59 -1.68 1.92
CA PHE A 20 -10.48 -0.84 2.71
C PHE A 20 -11.79 -1.55 3.03
N GLU A 21 -12.36 -2.29 2.09
CA GLU A 21 -13.55 -3.14 2.32
C GLU A 21 -13.31 -4.13 3.46
N ARG A 22 -12.18 -4.85 3.44
CA ARG A 22 -11.77 -5.75 4.54
C ARG A 22 -11.59 -5.01 5.87
N THR A 23 -11.07 -3.78 5.84
CA THR A 23 -10.90 -2.97 7.04
C THR A 23 -12.26 -2.61 7.64
N LEU A 24 -13.25 -2.27 6.79
CA LEU A 24 -14.61 -1.97 7.25
C LEU A 24 -15.31 -3.21 7.81
N GLU A 25 -15.07 -4.39 7.24
CA GLU A 25 -15.54 -5.66 7.80
C GLU A 25 -14.98 -5.87 9.22
N GLN A 26 -13.68 -5.65 9.43
CA GLN A 26 -13.05 -5.77 10.76
C GLN A 26 -13.61 -4.76 11.77
N VAL A 27 -13.92 -3.54 11.32
CA VAL A 27 -14.57 -2.53 12.17
C VAL A 27 -15.99 -2.98 12.54
N ALA A 28 -16.74 -3.53 11.59
CA ALA A 28 -18.08 -4.07 11.86
C ALA A 28 -18.03 -5.23 12.85
N ASP A 29 -17.11 -6.18 12.64
CA ASP A 29 -16.90 -7.33 13.53
C ASP A 29 -16.55 -6.88 14.97
N ALA A 30 -15.72 -5.84 15.11
CA ALA A 30 -15.38 -5.27 16.42
C ALA A 30 -16.60 -4.70 17.14
N VAL A 31 -17.50 -4.03 16.40
CA VAL A 31 -18.73 -3.46 16.96
C VAL A 31 -19.71 -4.57 17.34
N ASP A 32 -19.89 -5.56 16.48
CA ASP A 32 -20.84 -6.66 16.69
C ASP A 32 -20.40 -7.60 17.83
N ALA A 33 -19.09 -7.79 18.02
CA ALA A 33 -18.54 -8.59 19.10
C ALA A 33 -18.66 -7.92 20.49
N ALA A 34 -18.88 -6.60 20.53
CA ALA A 34 -18.87 -5.86 21.78
C ALA A 34 -20.19 -6.02 22.58
N PRO A 35 -20.14 -6.30 23.90
CA PRO A 35 -21.34 -6.45 24.71
C PRO A 35 -22.22 -5.20 24.74
N ALA A 36 -23.53 -5.40 24.86
CA ALA A 36 -24.48 -4.31 25.08
C ALA A 36 -24.08 -3.45 26.31
N GLY A 37 -24.14 -2.12 26.17
CA GLY A 37 -23.67 -1.18 27.19
C GLY A 37 -22.15 -1.04 27.28
N ARG A 38 -21.39 -1.80 26.48
CA ARG A 38 -19.93 -1.70 26.38
C ARG A 38 -19.41 -1.49 24.95
N ILE A 39 -20.30 -1.33 23.97
CA ILE A 39 -19.96 -1.22 22.53
C ILE A 39 -18.74 -0.33 22.30
N ILE A 40 -18.82 0.95 22.64
CA ILE A 40 -17.72 1.90 22.43
C ILE A 40 -16.44 1.46 23.16
N ARG A 41 -16.55 1.04 24.43
CA ARG A 41 -15.37 0.69 25.24
C ARG A 41 -14.63 -0.52 24.68
N ASP A 42 -15.36 -1.50 24.19
CA ASP A 42 -14.79 -2.78 23.80
C ASP A 42 -14.55 -2.88 22.28
N SER A 43 -15.14 -1.99 21.46
CA SER A 43 -14.95 -1.98 20.00
C SER A 43 -14.02 -0.88 19.48
N GLU A 44 -13.85 0.24 20.18
CA GLU A 44 -13.11 1.39 19.64
C GLU A 44 -11.64 1.08 19.38
N TYR A 45 -10.96 0.42 20.32
CA TYR A 45 -9.55 0.05 20.15
C TYR A 45 -9.34 -0.94 18.98
N PRO A 46 -10.06 -2.08 18.89
CA PRO A 46 -9.94 -2.97 17.74
C PRO A 46 -10.24 -2.28 16.40
N ALA A 47 -11.30 -1.44 16.34
CA ALA A 47 -11.65 -0.70 15.14
C ALA A 47 -10.54 0.31 14.75
N ARG A 48 -9.95 0.98 15.73
CA ARG A 48 -8.84 1.91 15.53
C ARG A 48 -7.59 1.19 15.02
N ASP A 49 -7.27 0.04 15.59
CA ASP A 49 -6.09 -0.75 15.19
C ASP A 49 -6.24 -1.27 13.75
N ALA A 50 -7.45 -1.68 13.34
CA ALA A 50 -7.75 -2.03 11.95
C ALA A 50 -7.52 -0.86 10.99
N LEU A 51 -8.00 0.34 11.34
CA LEU A 51 -7.79 1.56 10.55
C LEU A 51 -6.32 2.00 10.51
N GLU A 52 -5.58 1.82 11.61
CA GLU A 52 -4.15 2.10 11.68
C GLU A 52 -3.35 1.20 10.72
N GLU A 53 -3.69 -0.09 10.67
CA GLU A 53 -3.06 -1.03 9.75
C GLU A 53 -3.39 -0.71 8.29
N PHE A 54 -4.63 -0.32 7.99
CA PHE A 54 -5.01 0.16 6.66
C PHE A 54 -4.18 1.39 6.24
N ARG A 55 -4.07 2.39 7.12
CA ARG A 55 -3.27 3.61 6.86
C ARG A 55 -1.83 3.23 6.51
N ARG A 56 -1.22 2.30 7.25
CA ARG A 56 0.14 1.82 6.99
C ARG A 56 0.26 1.20 5.59
N LYS A 57 -0.59 0.22 5.28
CA LYS A 57 -0.61 -0.47 3.97
C LYS A 57 -0.85 0.50 2.81
N ALA A 58 -1.77 1.43 2.97
CA ALA A 58 -2.07 2.46 1.98
C ALA A 58 -0.83 3.31 1.65
N TYR A 59 -0.12 3.77 2.67
CA TYR A 59 1.07 4.58 2.46
C TYR A 59 2.23 3.79 1.84
N GLU A 60 2.49 2.58 2.34
CA GLU A 60 3.51 1.68 1.79
C GLU A 60 3.24 1.37 0.32
N LYS A 61 1.99 1.05 -0.04
CA LYS A 61 1.63 0.75 -1.42
C LYS A 61 1.79 1.97 -2.34
N ALA A 62 1.39 3.16 -1.88
CA ALA A 62 1.54 4.39 -2.65
C ALA A 62 3.02 4.70 -2.92
N ILE A 63 3.91 4.49 -1.94
CA ILE A 63 5.35 4.65 -2.11
C ILE A 63 5.88 3.62 -3.10
N GLN A 64 5.52 2.34 -2.94
CA GLN A 64 6.00 1.26 -3.80
C GLN A 64 5.67 1.53 -5.27
N LEU A 65 4.40 1.80 -5.59
CA LEU A 65 3.97 2.06 -6.97
C LEU A 65 4.64 3.30 -7.57
N LYS A 66 4.94 4.31 -6.75
CA LYS A 66 5.66 5.50 -7.22
C LYS A 66 7.13 5.18 -7.52
N SER A 67 7.76 4.35 -6.69
CA SER A 67 9.14 3.88 -6.92
C SER A 67 9.21 3.00 -8.18
N ASP A 68 8.26 2.09 -8.36
CA ASP A 68 8.18 1.21 -9.53
C ASP A 68 8.06 2.02 -10.83
N ALA A 69 7.22 3.07 -10.82
CA ALA A 69 7.08 3.98 -11.95
C ALA A 69 8.40 4.74 -12.25
N ALA A 70 9.19 5.07 -11.22
CA ALA A 70 10.48 5.73 -11.37
C ALA A 70 11.53 4.82 -12.00
N GLU A 71 11.57 3.56 -11.57
CA GLU A 71 12.47 2.55 -12.13
C GLU A 71 12.10 2.22 -13.59
N ALA A 72 10.80 2.09 -13.90
CA ALA A 72 10.34 1.84 -15.27
C ALA A 72 10.68 2.98 -16.25
N ALA A 73 10.74 4.23 -15.77
CA ALA A 73 11.13 5.38 -16.58
C ALA A 73 12.64 5.47 -16.85
N PHE A 74 13.46 4.80 -16.04
CA PHE A 74 14.92 4.78 -16.14
C PHE A 74 15.43 3.35 -15.95
N PRO A 75 15.19 2.45 -16.92
CA PRO A 75 15.65 1.07 -16.79
C PRO A 75 17.18 1.05 -16.68
N PRO A 76 17.76 0.12 -15.89
CA PRO A 76 19.21 -0.02 -15.81
C PRO A 76 19.79 -0.20 -17.21
N SER A 77 20.87 0.51 -17.52
CA SER A 77 21.60 0.31 -18.77
C SER A 77 22.13 -1.12 -18.83
N GLU A 78 21.96 -1.83 -19.95
CA GLU A 78 22.65 -3.11 -20.18
C GLU A 78 24.15 -2.91 -19.94
N GLN A 79 24.74 -3.68 -19.02
CA GLN A 79 26.18 -3.67 -18.80
C GLN A 79 26.89 -4.15 -20.08
N PRO A 80 27.84 -3.37 -20.64
CA PRO A 80 28.68 -3.88 -21.71
C PRO A 80 29.73 -4.83 -21.13
N GLY A 81 29.53 -6.13 -21.36
CA GLY A 81 30.56 -7.18 -21.23
C GLY A 81 30.07 -8.36 -22.05
N ASP A 82 30.70 -8.77 -23.14
CA ASP A 82 32.06 -9.28 -23.20
C ASP A 82 32.55 -9.24 -24.67
N LYS A 83 33.51 -8.36 -24.96
CA LYS A 83 34.43 -8.56 -26.09
C LYS A 83 35.83 -8.49 -25.52
N SER A 84 36.24 -9.61 -24.91
CA SER A 84 37.64 -9.90 -24.67
C SER A 84 38.37 -9.93 -26.02
N GLU A 85 39.00 -8.80 -26.39
CA GLU A 85 40.06 -8.75 -27.41
C GLU A 85 41.31 -9.36 -26.78
N GLU A 86 41.60 -10.60 -27.16
CA GLU A 86 42.87 -11.27 -26.89
C GLU A 86 43.84 -10.89 -28.02
N ALA A 87 44.95 -10.24 -27.67
CA ALA A 87 46.05 -9.83 -28.56
C ALA A 87 47.36 -10.48 -28.08
#